data_AF-A0A941NJY1-F1
#
_entry.id   AF-A0A941NJY1-F1
#
_cell.length_a   1.000
_cell.length_b   1.000
_cell.length_c   1.000
_cell.angle_alpha   90.00
_cell.angle_beta   90.00
_cell.angle_gamma   90.00
#
_symmetry.space_group_name_H-M   'P 1'
#
loop_
_entity.id
_entity.type
_entity.pdbx_description
1 polymer ?
#
loop_
_entity_poly.entity_id
_entity_poly.type
_entity_poly.pdbx_seq_one_letter_code
_entity_poly.pdbx_strand_id
1 'polypeptide(L)'
;MSILKIETPRAFKPLLLPSRYKGAYGGRGSGKSHFFAEKLVEDCLEEKGMLAVCIREVQKSLMQSSKRLLETKIAALGVGHLFKVFEREIETPGDGII
;
A
#
# COMPACT_ATOMS: atom_id res chain seq x y z
N MET A 1 20.68 -2.03 -9.10
CA MET A 1 19.64 -1.85 -8.07
C MET A 1 18.87 -0.59 -8.41
N SER A 2 17.59 -0.70 -8.75
CA SER A 2 16.72 0.46 -8.96
C SER A 2 16.29 1.01 -7.60
N ILE A 3 16.49 2.31 -7.38
CA ILE A 3 16.05 3.00 -6.16
C ILE A 3 14.62 3.48 -6.40
N LEU A 4 13.67 2.97 -5.61
CA LEU A 4 12.33 3.55 -5.55
C LEU A 4 12.36 4.75 -4.61
N LYS A 5 11.95 5.93 -5.09
CA LYS A 5 11.92 7.15 -4.28
C LYS A 5 10.48 7.54 -4.01
N ILE A 6 10.07 7.47 -2.74
CA ILE A 6 8.73 7.85 -2.27
C ILE A 6 8.84 9.13 -1.44
N GLU A 7 8.14 10.18 -1.88
CA GLU A 7 8.13 11.46 -1.15
C GLU A 7 7.21 11.38 0.06
N THR A 8 7.78 10.99 1.21
CA THR A 8 7.02 10.87 2.47
C THR A 8 6.90 12.22 3.18
N PRO A 9 5.67 12.72 3.45
CA PRO A 9 5.45 13.90 4.26
C PRO A 9 6.08 13.79 5.66
N ARG A 10 6.62 14.91 6.18
CA ARG A 10 7.29 14.95 7.49
C ARG A 10 6.43 14.36 8.63
N ALA A 11 5.12 14.60 8.59
CA ALA A 11 4.18 14.10 9.58
C ALA A 11 4.11 12.55 9.64
N PHE A 12 4.43 11.87 8.53
CA PHE A 12 4.43 10.40 8.45
C PHE A 12 5.80 9.77 8.60
N LYS A 13 6.89 10.56 8.62
CA LYS A 13 8.26 10.05 8.80
C LYS A 13 8.41 9.12 10.01
N PRO A 14 7.80 9.37 11.18
CA PRO A 14 7.88 8.44 12.31
C PRO A 14 7.29 7.05 12.02
N LEU A 15 6.32 6.95 11.10
CA LEU A 15 5.67 5.69 10.71
C LEU A 15 6.53 4.83 9.77
N LEU A 16 7.68 5.32 9.29
CA LEU A 16 8.61 4.52 8.50
C LEU A 16 9.39 3.53 9.37
N LEU A 17 9.68 3.88 10.62
CA LEU A 17 10.42 3.03 11.56
C LEU A 17 9.67 1.72 11.86
N PRO A 18 10.38 0.60 12.11
CA PRO A 18 9.75 -0.68 12.43
C PRO A 18 8.90 -0.57 13.71
N SER A 19 7.68 -1.09 13.67
CA SER A 19 6.76 -1.17 14.81
C SER A 19 5.70 -2.23 14.52
N ARG A 20 5.26 -2.94 15.57
CA ARG A 20 4.14 -3.89 15.46
C ARG A 20 2.82 -3.19 15.12
N TYR A 21 2.62 -1.99 15.63
CA TYR A 21 1.40 -1.21 15.41
C TYR A 21 1.74 0.17 14.87
N LYS A 22 1.11 0.53 13.75
CA LYS A 22 1.22 1.85 13.11
C LYS A 22 -0.18 2.38 12.88
N GLY A 23 -0.46 3.57 13.40
CA GLY A 23 -1.77 4.21 13.28
C GLY A 23 -1.62 5.68 12.93
N ALA A 24 -2.54 6.18 12.09
CA ALA A 24 -2.66 7.60 11.81
C ALA A 24 -4.13 8.02 11.94
N TYR A 25 -4.37 9.15 12.61
CA TYR A 25 -5.70 9.72 12.83
C TYR A 25 -5.70 11.21 12.48
N GLY A 26 -6.84 11.73 12.04
CA GLY A 26 -7.01 13.16 11.71
C GLY A 26 -8.10 13.40 10.66
N GLY A 27 -8.22 14.64 10.18
CA GLY A 27 -9.28 15.06 9.26
C GLY A 27 -9.27 14.42 7.86
N ARG A 28 -10.30 14.72 7.08
CA ARG A 28 -10.44 14.32 5.67
C ARG A 28 -9.33 14.94 4.82
N GLY A 29 -8.87 14.20 3.80
CA GLY A 29 -7.89 14.71 2.83
C GLY A 29 -6.46 14.83 3.35
N SER A 30 -6.18 14.40 4.59
CA SER A 30 -4.84 14.57 5.20
C SER A 30 -3.78 13.57 4.70
N GLY A 31 -4.01 12.86 3.60
CA GLY A 31 -3.02 11.95 2.98
C GLY A 31 -2.79 10.59 3.64
N LYS A 32 -3.43 10.27 4.77
CA LYS A 32 -3.17 9.02 5.55
C LYS A 32 -3.27 7.74 4.72
N SER A 33 -4.37 7.56 3.99
CA SER A 33 -4.58 6.36 3.17
C SER A 33 -3.57 6.27 2.03
N HIS A 34 -3.20 7.40 1.43
CA HIS A 34 -2.17 7.44 0.38
C HIS A 34 -0.80 7.03 0.93
N PHE A 35 -0.43 7.52 2.11
CA PHE A 35 0.82 7.13 2.79
C PHE A 35 0.85 5.61 3.05
N PHE A 36 -0.19 5.05 3.67
CA PHE A 36 -0.22 3.61 3.95
C PHE A 36 -0.25 2.75 2.68
N ALA A 37 -0.89 3.22 1.60
CA ALA A 37 -0.91 2.51 0.33
C ALA A 37 0.48 2.49 -0.35
N GLU A 38 1.18 3.63 -0.38
CA GLU A 38 2.56 3.68 -0.91
C GLU A 38 3.51 2.84 -0.07
N LYS A 39 3.37 2.92 1.26
CA LYS A 39 4.16 2.11 2.18
C LYS A 39 3.93 0.61 1.99
N LEU A 40 2.68 0.17 1.82
CA LEU A 40 2.40 -1.26 1.60
C LEU A 40 3.01 -1.75 0.28
N VAL A 41 2.99 -0.94 -0.77
CA VAL A 41 3.65 -1.27 -2.04
C VAL A 41 5.16 -1.40 -1.85
N GLU A 42 5.79 -0.47 -1.12
CA GLU A 42 7.21 -0.55 -0.74
C GLU A 42 7.52 -1.82 0.06
N ASP A 43 6.73 -2.10 1.11
CA ASP A 43 6.93 -3.26 1.98
C ASP A 43 6.82 -4.58 1.19
N CYS A 44 5.89 -4.71 0.24
CA CYS A 44 5.79 -5.90 -0.61
C CYS A 44 6.94 -6.07 -1.63
N LEU A 45 7.63 -4.97 -1.97
CA LEU A 45 8.83 -5.04 -2.83
C LEU A 45 10.09 -5.39 -2.03
N GLU A 46 10.17 -4.94 -0.77
CA GLU A 46 11.25 -5.24 0.15
C GLU A 46 11.13 -6.67 0.73
N GLU A 47 9.96 -7.03 1.23
CA GLU A 47 9.62 -8.33 1.80
C GLU A 47 8.86 -9.19 0.79
N LYS A 48 9.60 -9.87 -0.09
CA LYS A 48 9.01 -10.80 -1.07
C LYS A 48 8.22 -11.90 -0.36
N GLY A 49 7.01 -12.17 -0.85
CA GLY A 49 6.09 -13.14 -0.24
C GLY A 49 5.22 -12.57 0.89
N MET A 50 5.21 -11.24 1.08
CA MET A 50 4.34 -10.61 2.07
C MET A 50 2.87 -10.91 1.78
N LEU A 51 2.15 -11.32 2.83
CA LEU A 51 0.68 -11.42 2.84
C LEU A 51 0.09 -10.24 3.60
N ALA A 52 -0.77 -9.49 2.94
CA ALA A 52 -1.45 -8.34 3.51
C ALA A 52 -2.97 -8.47 3.35
N VAL A 53 -3.72 -7.79 4.21
CA VAL A 53 -5.19 -7.77 4.14
C VAL A 53 -5.70 -6.35 4.36
N CYS A 54 -6.58 -5.91 3.47
CA CYS A 54 -7.26 -4.61 3.58
C CYS A 54 -8.63 -4.78 4.26
N ILE A 55 -8.75 -4.35 5.51
CA ILE A 55 -9.97 -4.55 6.32
C ILE A 55 -10.75 -3.24 6.51
N ARG A 56 -12.08 -3.36 6.57
CA ARG A 56 -13.03 -2.29 6.92
C ARG A 56 -14.25 -2.90 7.61
N GLU A 57 -14.92 -2.12 8.46
CA GLU A 57 -16.08 -2.59 9.23
C GLU A 57 -17.23 -3.08 8.33
N VAL A 58 -17.56 -2.31 7.28
CA VAL A 58 -18.61 -2.66 6.31
C VAL A 58 -18.06 -2.57 4.90
N GLN A 59 -18.05 -3.70 4.19
CA GLN A 59 -17.57 -3.81 2.81
C GLN A 59 -18.71 -4.23 1.86
N LYS A 60 -19.36 -3.25 1.23
CA LYS A 60 -20.45 -3.50 0.27
C LYS A 60 -19.98 -3.69 -1.19
N SER A 61 -18.80 -3.16 -1.54
CA SER A 61 -18.26 -3.22 -2.90
C SER A 61 -16.75 -3.01 -2.91
N LEU A 62 -16.08 -3.61 -3.90
CA LEU A 62 -14.65 -3.40 -4.17
C LEU A 62 -14.35 -2.16 -5.04
N MET A 63 -15.35 -1.57 -5.71
CA MET A 63 -15.13 -0.48 -6.71
C MET A 63 -14.57 0.83 -6.11
N GLN A 64 -14.76 1.04 -4.82
CA GLN A 64 -14.17 2.14 -4.04
C GLN A 64 -13.45 1.61 -2.79
N SER A 65 -12.75 0.49 -2.95
CA SER A 65 -11.98 -0.14 -1.87
C SER A 65 -10.52 0.32 -1.85
N SER A 66 -9.80 -0.08 -0.81
CA SER A 66 -8.35 0.09 -0.69
C SER A 66 -7.59 -0.52 -1.89
N LYS A 67 -8.14 -1.52 -2.57
CA LYS A 67 -7.55 -2.14 -3.76
C LYS A 67 -7.36 -1.12 -4.89
N ARG A 68 -8.40 -0.35 -5.21
CA ARG A 68 -8.31 0.69 -6.26
C ARG A 68 -7.24 1.76 -5.92
N LEU A 69 -7.11 2.09 -4.65
CA LEU A 69 -6.07 3.00 -4.18
C LEU A 69 -4.67 2.38 -4.38
N LEU A 70 -4.48 1.11 -4.04
CA LEU A 70 -3.22 0.39 -4.26
C LEU A 70 -2.87 0.29 -5.74
N GLU A 71 -3.79 -0.09 -6.61
CA GLU A 71 -3.59 -0.11 -8.08
C GLU A 71 -3.10 1.24 -8.59
N THR A 72 -3.74 2.33 -8.12
CA THR A 72 -3.36 3.70 -8.49
C THR A 72 -1.94 4.02 -8.04
N LYS A 73 -1.53 3.58 -6.84
CA LYS A 73 -0.19 3.81 -6.30
C LYS A 73 0.87 2.95 -6.98
N ILE A 74 0.59 1.68 -7.25
CA ILE A 74 1.46 0.79 -8.03
C ILE A 74 1.77 1.41 -9.40
N ALA A 75 0.74 1.93 -10.09
CA ALA A 75 0.91 2.61 -11.37
C ALA A 75 1.71 3.92 -11.22
N ALA A 76 1.37 4.76 -10.23
CA ALA A 76 2.04 6.05 -10.01
C ALA A 76 3.53 5.90 -9.62
N LEU A 77 3.88 4.80 -8.94
CA LEU A 77 5.26 4.48 -8.55
C LEU A 77 6.07 3.83 -9.69
N GLY A 78 5.44 3.52 -10.85
CA GLY A 78 6.12 2.93 -12.00
C GLY A 78 6.49 1.45 -11.83
N VAL A 79 5.97 0.79 -10.80
CA VAL A 79 6.33 -0.59 -10.43
C VAL A 79 5.30 -1.63 -10.89
N GLY A 80 4.30 -1.24 -11.68
CA GLY A 80 3.21 -2.12 -12.12
C GLY A 80 3.66 -3.40 -12.83
N HIS A 81 4.83 -3.41 -13.46
CA HIS A 81 5.41 -4.61 -14.09
C HIS A 81 5.82 -5.71 -13.10
N LEU A 82 5.86 -5.41 -11.80
CA LEU A 82 6.19 -6.36 -10.72
C LEU A 82 4.95 -6.95 -10.04
N PHE A 83 3.76 -6.46 -10.35
CA PHE A 83 2.50 -6.87 -9.72
C PHE A 83 1.55 -7.46 -10.77
N LYS A 84 0.70 -8.39 -10.36
CA LYS A 84 -0.45 -8.81 -11.17
C LYS A 84 -1.73 -8.47 -10.43
N VAL A 85 -2.60 -7.73 -11.10
CA VAL A 85 -3.85 -7.23 -10.53
C VAL A 85 -5.00 -8.12 -11.01
N PHE A 86 -5.69 -8.75 -10.07
CA PHE A 86 -6.90 -9.53 -10.33
C PHE A 86 -8.13 -8.78 -9.84
N GLU A 87 -9.33 -9.36 -9.93
CA GLU A 87 -10.55 -8.69 -9.46
C GLU A 87 -10.55 -8.45 -7.95
N ARG A 88 -10.09 -9.43 -7.17
CA ARG A 88 -10.23 -9.48 -5.72
C ARG A 88 -8.93 -9.31 -4.93
N GLU A 89 -7.79 -9.46 -5.61
CA GLU A 89 -6.47 -9.50 -4.98
C GLU A 89 -5.40 -8.91 -5.90
N ILE A 90 -4.22 -8.65 -5.34
CA ILE A 90 -3.03 -8.23 -6.06
C ILE A 90 -1.89 -9.20 -5.69
N GLU A 91 -1.39 -9.96 -6.68
CA GLU A 91 -0.16 -10.75 -6.50
C GLU A 91 1.05 -9.82 -6.48
N THR A 92 1.93 -10.04 -5.51
CA THR A 92 3.18 -9.30 -5.31
C THR A 92 4.39 -10.22 -5.56
N PRO A 93 5.61 -9.67 -5.70
CA PRO A 93 6.80 -10.50 -5.92
C PRO A 93 7.03 -11.54 -4.81
N GLY A 94 7.39 -12.76 -5.21
CA GLY A 94 7.66 -13.86 -4.28
C GLY A 94 6.41 -14.55 -3.73
N ASP A 95 5.36 -14.65 -4.55
CA ASP A 95 4.10 -15.33 -4.22
C ASP A 95 3.32 -14.68 -3.07
N GLY A 96 3.55 -13.38 -2.84
CA GLY A 96 2.81 -12.57 -1.88
C GLY A 96 1.47 -12.10 -2.45
N ILE A 97 0.54 -11.72 -1.56
CA ILE A 97 -0.84 -11.38 -1.90
C ILE A 97 -1.30 -10.21 -1.01
N ILE A 98 -1.96 -9.22 -1.62
CA ILE A 98 -2.69 -8.15 -0.91
C ILE A 98 -4.20 -8.27 -1.16
#